data_AF-A0AAW0J9U3-F1
#
_entry.id   AF-A0AAW0J9U3-F1
#
_cell.length_a   1.000
_cell.length_b   1.000
_cell.length_c   1.000
_cell.angle_alpha   90.00
_cell.angle_beta   90.00
_cell.angle_gamma   90.00
#
_symmetry.space_group_name_H-M   'P 1'
#
loop_
_entity.id
_entity.type
_entity.pdbx_description
1 polymer ?
#
loop_
_entity_poly.entity_id
_entity_poly.type
_entity_poly.pdbx_seq_one_letter_code
_entity_poly.pdbx_strand_id
1 'polypeptide(L)'
;MVKEKMNSPGKHEDLLDQAINNMNKEKFLSEDFLARWVFGISFATFEAISTALSLALKLIADNPAVLQELTAEHKAILKARKNPNSILTWDEYKSMTFTLQVINFSDRKCFSWFTTKSTEGYKI
;
A
#
# COMPACT_ATOMS: atom_id res chain seq x y z
N MET A 1 -7.96 16.26 11.36
CA MET A 1 -8.12 15.38 10.17
C MET A 1 -9.57 15.27 9.69
N VAL A 2 -10.44 14.38 10.21
CA VAL A 2 -11.82 14.24 9.65
C VAL A 2 -12.66 15.52 9.85
N LYS A 3 -12.74 16.05 11.08
CA LYS A 3 -13.43 17.34 11.38
C LYS A 3 -12.94 18.50 10.52
N GLU A 4 -11.61 18.61 10.40
CA GLU A 4 -10.95 19.66 9.64
C GLU A 4 -11.31 19.60 8.16
N LYS A 5 -11.37 18.39 7.61
CA LYS A 5 -11.74 18.14 6.22
C LYS A 5 -13.23 18.39 5.95
N MET A 6 -14.11 18.07 6.89
CA MET A 6 -15.53 18.45 6.79
C MET A 6 -15.73 19.97 6.78
N ASN A 7 -14.89 20.71 7.51
CA ASN A 7 -14.95 22.18 7.59
C ASN A 7 -14.25 22.88 6.42
N SER A 8 -13.48 22.15 5.62
CA SER A 8 -12.78 22.65 4.44
C SER A 8 -12.99 21.67 3.28
N PRO A 9 -14.16 21.71 2.61
CA PRO A 9 -14.39 20.87 1.44
C PRO A 9 -13.38 21.24 0.35
N GLY A 10 -12.40 20.36 0.17
CA GLY A 10 -11.36 20.51 -0.84
C GLY A 10 -11.93 20.31 -2.26
N LYS A 11 -11.25 20.87 -3.26
CA LYS A 11 -11.54 20.60 -4.69
C LYS A 11 -11.12 19.20 -5.15
N HIS A 12 -10.43 18.45 -4.31
CA HIS A 12 -9.83 17.17 -4.68
C HIS A 12 -10.77 16.04 -4.26
N GLU A 13 -11.20 15.21 -5.20
CA GLU A 13 -12.10 14.09 -4.91
C GLU A 13 -11.26 12.88 -4.48
N ASP A 14 -10.95 12.78 -3.19
CA ASP A 14 -10.33 11.57 -2.63
C ASP A 14 -11.34 10.69 -1.87
N LEU A 15 -10.87 9.52 -1.43
CA LEU A 15 -11.74 8.52 -0.78
C LEU A 15 -12.45 9.06 0.47
N LEU A 16 -11.79 9.92 1.24
CA LEU A 16 -12.39 10.50 2.45
C LEU A 16 -13.40 11.59 2.08
N ASP A 17 -13.16 12.35 1.01
CA ASP A 17 -14.15 13.30 0.48
C ASP A 17 -15.41 12.58 -0.02
N GLN A 18 -15.25 11.46 -0.74
CA GLN A 18 -16.38 10.63 -1.17
C GLN A 18 -17.15 10.06 0.02
N ALA A 19 -16.45 9.58 1.06
CA ALA A 19 -17.07 9.06 2.27
C ALA A 19 -17.85 10.16 3.01
N ILE A 20 -17.29 11.37 3.12
CA ILE A 20 -17.94 12.54 3.75
C ILE A 20 -19.18 12.95 2.95
N ASN A 21 -19.09 13.03 1.62
CA ASN A 21 -20.22 13.37 0.76
C ASN A 21 -21.38 12.36 0.89
N ASN A 22 -21.06 11.09 1.17
CA ASN A 22 -22.04 10.04 1.38
C ASN A 22 -22.62 10.02 2.81
N MET A 23 -22.05 10.73 3.78
CA MET A 23 -22.64 10.86 5.14
C MET A 23 -24.06 11.44 5.11
N ASN A 24 -24.35 12.32 4.13
CA ASN A 24 -25.67 12.90 3.95
C ASN A 24 -26.70 11.89 3.37
N LYS A 25 -26.23 10.80 2.75
CA LYS A 25 -27.06 9.77 2.12
C LYS A 25 -27.21 8.53 3.02
N GLU A 26 -26.17 8.21 3.78
CA GLU A 26 -26.05 6.98 4.55
C GLU A 26 -25.94 7.27 6.05
N LYS A 27 -27.00 6.95 6.82
CA LYS A 27 -27.07 7.27 8.26
C LYS A 27 -26.02 6.59 9.13
N PHE A 28 -25.38 5.52 8.65
CA PHE A 28 -24.35 4.81 9.41
C PHE A 28 -22.98 5.51 9.37
N LEU A 29 -22.75 6.35 8.36
CA LEU A 29 -21.51 7.12 8.20
C LEU A 29 -21.54 8.36 9.10
N SER A 30 -21.33 8.14 10.40
CA SER A 30 -21.12 9.22 11.36
C SER A 30 -19.67 9.69 11.37
N GLU A 31 -19.43 10.89 11.88
CA GLU A 31 -18.09 11.43 12.03
C GLU A 31 -17.19 10.51 12.89
N ASP A 32 -17.71 10.03 14.03
CA ASP A 32 -17.02 9.09 14.91
C ASP A 32 -16.77 7.73 14.25
N PHE A 33 -17.66 7.31 13.36
CA PHE A 33 -17.44 6.10 12.56
C PHE A 33 -16.30 6.30 11.57
N LEU A 34 -16.29 7.41 10.82
CA LEU A 34 -15.20 7.71 9.86
C LEU A 34 -13.85 7.85 10.56
N ALA A 35 -13.81 8.55 11.69
CA ALA A 35 -12.58 8.69 12.48
C ALA A 35 -12.05 7.32 12.93
N ARG A 36 -12.93 6.45 13.45
CA ARG A 36 -12.56 5.07 13.82
C ARG A 36 -12.16 4.21 12.62
N TRP A 37 -12.80 4.40 11.48
CA TRP A 37 -12.52 3.63 10.26
C TRP A 37 -11.16 3.99 9.68
N VAL A 38 -10.84 5.28 9.59
CA VAL A 38 -9.51 5.74 9.16
C VAL A 38 -8.44 5.21 10.11
N PHE A 39 -8.65 5.33 11.43
CA PHE A 39 -7.72 4.79 12.41
C PHE A 39 -7.57 3.26 12.29
N GLY A 40 -8.69 2.54 12.16
CA GLY A 40 -8.71 1.08 12.08
C GLY A 40 -8.01 0.54 10.83
N ILE A 41 -8.23 1.15 9.66
CA ILE A 41 -7.55 0.76 8.42
C ILE A 41 -6.07 1.10 8.48
N SER A 42 -5.70 2.30 8.96
CA SER A 42 -4.29 2.64 9.15
C SER A 42 -3.59 1.64 10.06
N PHE A 43 -4.22 1.27 11.18
CA PHE A 43 -3.67 0.28 12.10
C PHE A 43 -3.58 -1.12 11.46
N ALA A 44 -4.65 -1.59 10.82
CA ALA A 44 -4.70 -2.90 10.18
C ALA A 44 -3.67 -3.07 9.05
N THR A 45 -3.38 -1.99 8.32
CA THR A 45 -2.41 -2.01 7.21
C THR A 45 -0.98 -1.76 7.65
N PHE A 46 -0.76 -1.09 8.79
CA PHE A 46 0.58 -0.74 9.25
C PHE A 46 1.48 -1.95 9.45
N GLU A 47 1.02 -2.96 10.20
CA GLU A 47 1.81 -4.17 10.45
C GLU A 47 2.09 -4.95 9.16
N ALA A 48 1.09 -5.04 8.28
CA ALA A 48 1.20 -5.75 7.00
C ALA A 48 2.24 -5.09 6.08
N ILE A 49 2.12 -3.77 5.86
CA ILE A 49 3.03 -3.00 4.99
C ILE A 49 4.45 -2.97 5.57
N SER A 50 4.61 -2.77 6.89
CA SER A 50 5.92 -2.74 7.53
C SER A 50 6.67 -4.07 7.40
N THR A 51 5.96 -5.19 7.57
CA THR A 51 6.53 -6.53 7.45
C THR A 51 6.89 -6.84 6.00
N ALA A 52 5.99 -6.55 5.05
CA ALA A 52 6.25 -6.76 3.62
C ALA A 52 7.45 -5.93 3.14
N LEU A 53 7.53 -4.65 3.53
CA LEU A 53 8.66 -3.78 3.20
C LEU A 53 9.97 -4.29 3.79
N SER A 54 9.94 -4.72 5.05
CA SER A 54 11.13 -5.27 5.72
C SER A 54 11.62 -6.55 5.06
N LEU A 55 10.70 -7.45 4.64
CA LEU A 55 11.04 -8.65 3.88
C LEU A 55 11.61 -8.31 2.50
N ALA A 56 11.03 -7.34 1.80
CA ALA A 56 11.54 -6.89 0.51
C ALA A 56 12.97 -6.33 0.65
N LEU A 57 13.22 -5.47 1.64
CA LEU A 57 14.56 -4.94 1.93
C LEU A 57 15.54 -6.05 2.30
N LYS A 58 15.11 -7.03 3.10
CA LYS A 58 15.92 -8.19 3.43
C LYS A 58 16.29 -9.01 2.20
N LEU A 59 15.35 -9.29 1.30
CA LEU A 59 15.61 -10.02 0.05
C LEU A 59 16.63 -9.29 -0.83
N ILE A 60 16.54 -7.96 -0.89
CA ILE A 60 17.47 -7.11 -1.61
C ILE A 60 18.87 -7.16 -0.98
N ALA A 61 18.95 -7.09 0.36
CA ALA A 61 20.21 -7.15 1.09
C ALA A 61 20.90 -8.52 0.98
N ASP A 62 20.12 -9.61 1.05
CA ASP A 62 20.63 -10.98 1.00
C ASP A 62 20.98 -11.42 -0.43
N ASN A 63 20.34 -10.85 -1.47
CA ASN A 63 20.52 -11.26 -2.86
C ASN A 63 20.82 -10.05 -3.78
N PRO A 64 22.10 -9.75 -4.07
CA PRO A 64 22.46 -8.63 -4.93
C PRO A 64 21.94 -8.77 -6.38
N ALA A 65 21.66 -9.99 -6.83
CA ALA A 65 21.03 -10.24 -8.13
C ALA A 65 19.61 -9.63 -8.22
N VAL A 66 18.83 -9.71 -7.14
CA VAL A 66 17.47 -9.12 -7.08
C VAL A 66 17.55 -7.61 -7.22
N LEU A 67 18.52 -6.97 -6.55
CA LEU A 67 18.74 -5.53 -6.69
C LEU A 67 19.11 -5.14 -8.12
N GLN A 68 19.97 -5.92 -8.78
CA GLN A 68 20.39 -5.67 -10.15
C GLN A 68 19.20 -5.76 -11.11
N GLU A 69 18.36 -6.78 -10.97
CA GLU A 69 17.18 -6.98 -11.82
C GLU A 69 16.11 -5.91 -11.59
N LEU A 70 15.81 -5.56 -10.34
CA LEU A 70 14.95 -4.40 -10.01
C LEU A 70 15.48 -3.12 -10.64
N THR A 71 16.77 -2.86 -10.51
CA THR A 71 17.40 -1.66 -11.06
C THR A 71 17.35 -1.65 -12.59
N ALA A 72 17.54 -2.81 -13.23
CA ALA A 72 17.46 -2.95 -14.68
C ALA A 72 16.04 -2.67 -15.19
N GLU A 73 15.02 -3.20 -14.54
CA GLU A 73 13.61 -2.95 -14.84
C GLU A 73 13.28 -1.44 -14.74
N HIS A 74 13.61 -0.80 -13.62
CA HIS A 74 13.33 0.62 -13.42
C HIS A 74 14.08 1.50 -14.43
N LYS A 75 15.33 1.16 -14.76
CA LYS A 75 16.10 1.87 -15.79
C LYS A 75 15.50 1.68 -17.19
N ALA A 76 14.99 0.50 -17.52
CA ALA A 76 14.33 0.26 -18.80
C ALA A 76 13.09 1.13 -18.96
N ILE A 77 12.27 1.25 -17.90
CA ILE A 77 11.09 2.13 -17.88
C ILE A 77 11.51 3.58 -18.05
N LEU A 78 12.52 4.06 -17.31
CA LEU A 78 13.01 5.43 -17.44
C LEU A 78 13.57 5.74 -18.84
N LYS A 79 14.23 4.79 -19.49
CA LYS A 79 14.74 4.96 -20.87
C LYS A 79 13.62 4.99 -21.91
N ALA A 80 12.52 4.29 -21.68
CA ALA A 80 11.36 4.30 -22.57
C ALA A 80 10.56 5.62 -22.49
N ARG A 81 10.75 6.41 -21.42
CA ARG A 81 10.07 7.70 -21.25
C ARG A 81 10.63 8.77 -22.18
N LYS A 82 9.72 9.55 -22.76
CA LYS A 82 10.07 10.79 -23.49
C LYS A 82 10.57 11.90 -22.57
N ASN A 83 10.05 11.96 -21.34
CA ASN A 83 10.49 12.90 -20.31
C ASN A 83 10.91 12.12 -19.04
N PRO A 84 12.20 12.12 -18.66
CA PRO A 84 12.68 11.41 -17.47
C PRO A 84 12.05 11.89 -16.16
N ASN A 85 11.60 13.15 -16.13
CA ASN A 85 11.06 13.80 -14.92
C ASN A 85 9.53 13.77 -14.86
N SER A 86 8.86 13.04 -15.75
CA SER A 86 7.41 12.89 -15.67
C SER A 86 7.00 12.01 -14.49
N ILE A 87 5.80 12.27 -13.96
CA ILE A 87 5.17 11.44 -12.92
C ILE A 87 5.01 10.00 -13.46
N LEU A 88 5.24 9.01 -12.60
CA LEU A 88 5.01 7.60 -12.91
C LEU A 88 3.55 7.39 -13.32
N THR A 89 3.33 6.86 -14.52
CA THR A 89 1.98 6.57 -15.00
C THR A 89 1.50 5.20 -14.51
N TRP A 90 0.19 4.99 -14.55
CA TRP A 90 -0.40 3.70 -14.15
C TRP A 90 0.02 2.53 -15.04
N ASP A 91 0.20 2.79 -16.34
CA ASP A 91 0.64 1.78 -17.30
C ASP A 91 2.11 1.38 -17.06
N GLU A 92 2.94 2.33 -16.64
CA GLU A 92 4.33 2.07 -16.25
C GLU A 92 4.41 1.29 -14.93
N TYR A 93 3.58 1.63 -13.94
CA TYR A 93 3.52 0.85 -12.70
C TYR A 93 3.12 -0.61 -12.98
N LYS A 94 2.14 -0.82 -13.87
CA LYS A 94 1.69 -2.16 -14.26
C LYS A 94 2.75 -2.94 -15.04
N SER A 95 3.65 -2.28 -15.75
CA SER A 95 4.71 -2.94 -16.52
C SER A 95 5.90 -3.39 -15.67
N MET A 96 5.99 -2.97 -14.39
CA MET A 96 7.00 -3.38 -13.41
C MET A 96 6.78 -4.82 -12.91
N THR A 97 6.91 -5.78 -13.82
CA THR A 97 6.60 -7.20 -13.58
C THR A 97 7.45 -7.80 -12.46
N PHE A 98 8.76 -7.53 -12.46
CA PHE A 98 9.67 -8.05 -11.44
C PHE A 98 9.43 -7.41 -10.08
N THR A 99 9.22 -6.10 -10.03
CA THR A 99 8.84 -5.40 -8.80
C THR A 99 7.56 -5.98 -8.19
N LEU A 100 6.53 -6.23 -9.02
CA LEU A 100 5.29 -6.86 -8.57
C LEU A 100 5.51 -8.30 -8.08
N GLN A 101 6.44 -9.06 -8.67
CA GLN A 101 6.81 -10.39 -8.18
C GLN A 101 7.46 -10.34 -6.80
N VAL A 102 8.37 -9.39 -6.55
CA VAL A 102 9.03 -9.21 -5.25
C VAL A 102 8.02 -8.82 -4.17
N ILE A 103 7.08 -7.93 -4.49
CA ILE A 103 5.99 -7.55 -3.58
C ILE A 103 5.11 -8.76 -3.28
N ASN A 104 4.63 -9.47 -4.30
CA ASN A 104 3.78 -10.65 -4.13
C ASN A 104 4.47 -11.76 -3.32
N PHE A 105 5.77 -11.96 -3.52
CA PHE A 105 6.53 -12.91 -2.72
C PHE A 105 6.59 -12.49 -1.26
N SER A 106 6.87 -11.21 -0.99
CA SER A 106 6.93 -10.66 0.36
C SER A 106 5.58 -10.77 1.08
N ASP A 107 4.49 -10.44 0.39
CA ASP A 107 3.13 -10.55 0.93
C ASP A 107 2.75 -12.00 1.23
N ARG A 108 3.06 -12.94 0.33
CA ARG A 108 2.83 -14.37 0.57
C ARG A 108 3.60 -14.88 1.78
N LYS A 109 4.86 -14.46 1.93
CA LYS A 109 5.69 -14.83 3.09
C LYS A 109 5.16 -14.22 4.38
N CYS A 110 4.75 -12.97 4.34
CA CYS A 110 4.11 -12.28 5.46
C CYS A 110 2.84 -13.01 5.90
N PHE A 111 1.94 -13.31 4.97
CA PHE A 111 0.70 -14.04 5.25
C PHE A 111 0.95 -15.46 5.80
N SER A 112 1.89 -16.19 5.20
CA SER A 112 2.30 -17.52 5.70
C SER A 112 2.88 -17.46 7.11
N TRP A 113 3.62 -16.41 7.45
CA TRP A 113 4.15 -16.22 8.79
C TRP A 113 3.03 -15.94 9.79
N PHE A 114 2.04 -15.11 9.43
CA PHE A 114 0.85 -14.87 10.25
C PHE A 114 0.04 -16.14 10.52
N THR A 115 -0.18 -16.99 9.50
CA THR A 115 -0.91 -18.25 9.70
C THR A 115 -0.12 -19.27 10.53
N THR A 116 1.21 -19.27 10.42
CA THR A 116 2.06 -20.15 11.24
C THR A 116 2.07 -19.70 12.70
N LYS A 117 2.24 -18.39 12.95
CA LYS A 117 2.13 -17.80 14.30
C LYS A 117 0.76 -18.01 14.94
N SER A 118 -0.32 -17.90 14.17
CA SER A 118 -1.67 -18.14 14.69
C SER A 118 -1.89 -19.61 15.04
N THR A 119 -1.40 -20.55 14.24
CA THR A 119 -1.51 -21.99 14.54
C THR A 119 -0.62 -22.44 15.70
N GLU A 120 0.54 -21.83 15.90
CA GLU A 120 1.38 -22.05 17.09
C GLU A 120 0.77 -21.46 18.37
N GLY A 121 0.08 -20.31 18.26
CA GLY A 121 -0.65 -19.70 19.38
C GLY A 121 -1.88 -20.47 19.86
N TYR A 122 -2.34 -21.47 19.10
CA TYR A 122 -3.46 -22.37 19.46
C TYR A 122 -3.00 -23.75 19.96
N LYS A 123 -1.69 -24.01 20.05
CA LYS A 123 -1.16 -25.19 20.74
C LYS A 123 -0.95 -24.85 22.22
N ILE A 124 -2.01 -25.01 23.01
CA ILE A 124 -1.93 -25.19 24.47
C ILE A 124 -1.83 -26.69 24.75
#